data_AF-A0A512N8Q4-F1
#
_entry.id   AF-A0A512N8Q4-F1
#
_cell.length_a   1.000
_cell.length_b   1.000
_cell.length_c   1.000
_cell.angle_alpha   90.00
_cell.angle_beta   90.00
_cell.angle_gamma   90.00
#
_symmetry.space_group_name_H-M   'P 1'
#
loop_
_entity.id
_entity.type
_entity.pdbx_description
1 polymer ?
#
loop_
_entity_poly.entity_id
_entity_poly.type
_entity_poly.pdbx_seq_one_letter_code
_entity_poly.pdbx_strand_id
1 'polypeptide(L)'
;MRVLALGSCRVHDPLVAMQSLGEIDYLNRRIKSRAPIYVHDVHEMIQLLGLLAGTVSMPAAIAPFAFNVWRAGKPMPRLIGNAERLVIEVCTDKYYAAMGHALNINEIHRQLVAPAGEAGEAWWYDAHRGQPAPLEIIERVEAALSRSRQLTETHRRILREITLVTLSSAAIAEGLTRLRSLVACPILVVPHVAVRLADGSLLGERIEHIDKTIEAARQVGLAVLDPRRFVERDGQQRALAERGTDFHHYATDYLPVVGREIVRALREQGAHGESLGGGGRGTQ
;
A
#
# COMPACT_ATOMS: atom_id res chain seq x y z
N MET A 1 10.20 13.04 15.50
CA MET A 1 9.51 13.10 14.19
C MET A 1 8.37 12.11 14.17
N ARG A 2 7.14 12.57 13.94
CA ARG A 2 5.92 11.76 13.87
C ARG A 2 5.67 11.29 12.44
N VAL A 3 5.70 9.99 12.21
CA VAL A 3 5.63 9.38 10.87
C VAL A 3 4.35 8.58 10.74
N LEU A 4 3.55 8.89 9.73
CA LEU A 4 2.47 8.04 9.24
C LEU A 4 2.97 7.27 8.02
N ALA A 5 2.51 6.03 7.84
CA ALA A 5 2.83 5.22 6.68
C ALA A 5 1.58 4.67 6.00
N LEU A 6 1.62 4.54 4.67
CA LEU A 6 0.60 3.87 3.87
C LEU A 6 1.30 2.95 2.87
N GLY A 7 1.20 1.63 3.04
CA GLY A 7 1.89 0.69 2.17
C GLY A 7 1.79 -0.74 2.67
N SER A 8 2.79 -1.55 2.34
CA SER A 8 2.90 -2.92 2.83
C SER A 8 3.86 -3.06 4.02
N CYS A 9 4.06 -4.30 4.47
CA CYS A 9 5.07 -4.66 5.46
C CYS A 9 6.46 -4.05 5.17
N ARG A 10 6.82 -3.82 3.89
CA ARG A 10 8.12 -3.25 3.49
C ARG A 10 8.37 -1.83 3.96
N VAL A 11 7.34 -1.04 4.22
CA VAL A 11 7.49 0.26 4.89
C VAL A 11 7.11 0.21 6.35
N HIS A 12 6.09 -0.59 6.70
CA HIS A 12 5.60 -0.65 8.07
C HIS A 12 6.62 -1.30 9.03
N ASP A 13 7.24 -2.41 8.67
CA ASP A 13 8.12 -3.16 9.56
C ASP A 13 9.45 -2.43 9.82
N PRO A 14 10.12 -1.81 8.81
CA PRO A 14 11.27 -0.96 9.07
C PRO A 14 10.95 0.24 9.97
N LEU A 15 9.77 0.86 9.83
CA LEU A 15 9.34 1.97 10.70
C LEU A 15 9.01 1.51 12.12
N VAL A 16 8.48 0.29 12.29
CA VAL A 16 8.33 -0.35 13.60
C VAL A 16 9.71 -0.55 14.25
N ALA A 17 10.71 -1.02 13.49
CA ALA A 17 12.08 -1.14 13.99
C ALA A 17 12.64 0.22 14.45
N MET A 18 12.43 1.29 13.68
CA MET A 18 12.88 2.65 14.05
C MET A 18 12.18 3.20 15.30
N GLN A 19 10.88 2.95 15.47
CA GLN A 19 10.15 3.30 16.69
C GLN A 19 10.72 2.56 17.91
N SER A 20 11.02 1.27 17.78
CA SER A 20 11.62 0.48 18.88
C SER A 20 13.02 0.96 19.26
N LEU A 21 13.73 1.62 18.34
CA LEU A 21 15.02 2.26 18.60
C LEU A 21 14.90 3.72 19.10
N GLY A 22 13.68 4.27 19.21
CA GLY A 22 13.44 5.63 19.65
C GLY A 22 13.74 6.72 18.61
N GLU A 23 13.92 6.36 17.33
CA GLU A 23 14.30 7.30 16.26
C GLU A 23 13.12 8.13 15.72
N ILE A 24 11.91 7.57 15.78
CA ILE A 24 10.67 8.19 15.28
C ILE A 24 9.48 7.82 16.16
N ASP A 25 8.41 8.63 16.12
CA ASP A 25 7.10 8.27 16.67
C ASP A 25 6.21 7.75 15.53
N TYR A 26 6.05 6.43 15.45
CA TYR A 26 5.31 5.76 14.38
C TYR A 26 3.80 5.72 14.66
N LEU A 27 3.04 6.56 13.94
CA LEU A 27 1.65 6.88 14.24
C LEU A 27 0.66 5.75 13.95
N ASN A 28 0.93 4.87 12.99
CA ASN A 28 -0.02 3.80 12.64
C ASN A 28 -0.33 2.87 13.82
N ARG A 29 0.56 2.75 14.83
CA ARG A 29 0.29 1.98 16.07
C ARG A 29 -0.87 2.53 16.89
N ARG A 30 -1.28 3.78 16.64
CA ARG A 30 -2.43 4.42 17.29
C ARG A 30 -3.74 4.11 16.58
N ILE A 31 -3.71 3.56 15.36
CA ILE A 31 -4.90 3.14 14.64
C ILE A 31 -5.52 1.96 15.37
N LYS A 32 -6.79 2.10 15.77
CA LYS A 32 -7.55 1.06 16.49
C LYS A 32 -7.94 -0.09 15.56
N SER A 33 -6.96 -0.89 15.19
CA SER A 33 -7.08 -2.06 14.31
C SER A 33 -6.59 -3.31 15.04
N ARG A 34 -7.06 -4.50 14.61
CA ARG A 34 -6.60 -5.78 15.17
C ARG A 34 -5.22 -6.20 14.66
N ALA A 35 -4.83 -5.68 13.51
CA ALA A 35 -3.57 -5.94 12.83
C ALA A 35 -3.21 -4.72 11.95
N PRO A 36 -1.96 -4.58 11.50
CA PRO A 36 -1.58 -3.53 10.56
C PRO A 36 -2.51 -3.49 9.34
N ILE A 37 -2.83 -2.26 8.90
CA ILE A 37 -3.64 -2.04 7.70
C ILE A 37 -2.67 -1.81 6.56
N TYR A 38 -2.53 -2.83 5.71
CA TYR A 38 -1.72 -2.73 4.49
C TYR A 38 -2.56 -2.24 3.32
N VAL A 39 -1.99 -1.34 2.55
CA VAL A 39 -2.58 -0.79 1.32
C VAL A 39 -1.58 -0.90 0.18
N HIS A 40 -2.05 -1.21 -1.02
CA HIS A 40 -1.14 -1.60 -2.12
C HIS A 40 -1.09 -0.59 -3.26
N ASP A 41 -2.17 0.16 -3.50
CA ASP A 41 -2.23 1.17 -4.56
C ASP A 41 -2.70 2.53 -4.02
N VAL A 42 -2.59 3.57 -4.85
CA VAL A 42 -2.94 4.94 -4.47
C VAL A 42 -4.43 5.13 -4.15
N HIS A 43 -5.34 4.32 -4.72
CA HIS A 43 -6.77 4.39 -4.46
C HIS A 43 -7.12 3.78 -3.09
N GLU A 44 -6.51 2.64 -2.72
CA GLU A 44 -6.60 2.10 -1.36
C GLU A 44 -6.11 3.13 -0.32
N MET A 45 -5.00 3.81 -0.59
CA MET A 45 -4.44 4.85 0.29
C MET A 45 -5.40 6.04 0.47
N ILE A 46 -5.94 6.56 -0.65
CA ILE A 46 -6.91 7.67 -0.63
C ILE A 46 -8.15 7.26 0.16
N GLN A 47 -8.66 6.05 -0.07
CA GLN A 47 -9.82 5.53 0.65
C GLN A 47 -9.55 5.42 2.16
N LEU A 48 -8.40 4.88 2.56
CA LEU A 48 -8.01 4.77 3.97
C LEU A 48 -7.88 6.14 4.64
N LEU A 49 -7.25 7.12 3.98
CA LEU A 49 -7.18 8.49 4.49
C LEU A 49 -8.57 9.13 4.60
N GLY A 50 -9.46 8.89 3.63
CA GLY A 50 -10.84 9.36 3.69
C GLY A 50 -11.62 8.78 4.87
N LEU A 51 -11.44 7.48 5.16
CA LEU A 51 -12.04 6.82 6.32
C LEU A 51 -11.46 7.36 7.64
N LEU A 52 -10.15 7.55 7.70
CA LEU A 52 -9.45 8.14 8.85
C LEU A 52 -9.90 9.60 9.09
N ALA A 53 -10.11 10.37 8.03
CA ALA A 53 -10.60 11.74 8.12
C ALA A 53 -12.11 11.82 8.42
N GLY A 54 -12.86 10.74 8.17
CA GLY A 54 -14.33 10.72 8.27
C GLY A 54 -15.04 11.36 7.08
N THR A 55 -14.33 11.60 5.97
CA THR A 55 -14.89 12.14 4.73
C THR A 55 -15.44 11.05 3.81
N VAL A 56 -15.05 9.79 4.06
CA VAL A 56 -15.59 8.59 3.41
C VAL A 56 -16.19 7.68 4.47
N SER A 57 -17.33 7.07 4.16
CA SER A 57 -17.91 5.99 4.96
C SER A 57 -17.78 4.67 4.21
N MET A 58 -17.43 3.60 4.92
CA MET A 58 -17.38 2.24 4.35
C MET A 58 -18.65 1.48 4.75
N PRO A 59 -19.45 0.96 3.80
CA PRO A 59 -20.57 0.08 4.12
C PRO A 59 -20.07 -1.16 4.86
N ALA A 60 -20.79 -1.56 5.92
CA ALA A 60 -20.40 -2.69 6.76
C ALA A 60 -20.25 -4.01 5.97
N ALA A 61 -20.99 -4.16 4.88
CA ALA A 61 -20.92 -5.34 4.02
C ALA A 61 -19.67 -5.37 3.12
N ILE A 62 -19.09 -4.20 2.79
CA ILE A 62 -17.89 -4.06 1.95
C ILE A 62 -16.61 -4.14 2.79
N ALA A 63 -16.66 -3.64 4.03
CA ALA A 63 -15.50 -3.57 4.92
C ALA A 63 -14.67 -4.87 4.99
N PRO A 64 -15.26 -6.10 5.02
CA PRO A 64 -14.49 -7.34 5.03
C PRO A 64 -13.58 -7.56 3.82
N PHE A 65 -13.84 -6.92 2.68
CA PHE A 65 -13.09 -7.06 1.43
C PHE A 65 -12.12 -5.89 1.16
N ALA A 66 -12.23 -4.82 1.94
CA ALA A 66 -11.36 -3.64 1.83
C ALA A 66 -10.47 -3.49 3.07
N PHE A 67 -11.06 -3.32 4.25
CA PHE A 67 -10.33 -3.05 5.48
C PHE A 67 -10.93 -3.83 6.66
N ASN A 68 -10.95 -5.16 6.57
CA ASN A 68 -11.56 -6.03 7.58
C ASN A 68 -11.03 -5.79 9.01
N VAL A 69 -9.76 -5.42 9.11
CA VAL A 69 -9.07 -5.11 10.38
C VAL A 69 -9.44 -3.75 10.97
N TRP A 70 -10.10 -2.87 10.19
CA TRP A 70 -10.66 -1.60 10.63
C TRP A 70 -11.99 -1.85 11.35
N ARG A 71 -11.95 -1.88 12.68
CA ARG A 71 -13.15 -2.07 13.51
C ARG A 71 -14.05 -0.84 13.44
N ALA A 72 -14.93 -0.74 12.43
CA ALA A 72 -15.99 0.27 12.28
C ALA A 72 -15.62 1.62 12.94
N GLY A 73 -14.39 2.05 12.65
CA GLY A 73 -13.62 2.90 13.55
C GLY A 73 -14.11 4.32 13.40
N LYS A 74 -14.37 4.96 14.54
CA LYS A 74 -14.61 6.39 14.58
C LYS A 74 -13.49 7.12 13.80
N PRO A 75 -13.83 8.13 13.00
CA PRO A 75 -12.83 8.97 12.35
C PRO A 75 -11.72 9.38 13.33
N MET A 76 -10.49 9.37 12.83
CA MET A 76 -9.28 9.76 13.56
C MET A 76 -8.57 10.93 12.86
N PRO A 77 -9.23 12.06 12.56
CA PRO A 77 -8.62 13.16 11.79
C PRO A 77 -7.38 13.74 12.48
N ARG A 78 -7.34 13.72 13.83
CA ARG A 78 -6.16 14.12 14.61
C ARG A 78 -4.94 13.24 14.35
N LEU A 79 -5.11 11.98 13.93
CA LEU A 79 -3.98 11.11 13.58
C LEU A 79 -3.26 11.67 12.36
N ILE A 80 -4.02 11.99 11.31
CA ILE A 80 -3.50 12.58 10.07
C ILE A 80 -2.90 13.96 10.37
N GLY A 81 -3.63 14.82 11.07
CA GLY A 81 -3.17 16.18 11.41
C GLY A 81 -1.93 16.23 12.32
N ASN A 82 -1.61 15.13 13.01
CA ASN A 82 -0.41 15.03 13.84
C ASN A 82 0.81 14.45 13.10
N ALA A 83 0.66 14.02 11.84
CA ALA A 83 1.78 13.50 11.07
C ALA A 83 2.69 14.65 10.63
N GLU A 84 3.99 14.53 10.91
CA GLU A 84 5.01 15.48 10.43
C GLU A 84 5.61 15.03 9.10
N ARG A 85 5.49 13.73 8.80
CA ARG A 85 5.90 13.10 7.55
C ARG A 85 4.93 11.97 7.20
N LEU A 86 4.73 11.76 5.91
CA LEU A 86 4.03 10.60 5.37
C LEU A 86 5.00 9.79 4.50
N VAL A 87 5.12 8.49 4.78
CA VAL A 87 5.82 7.54 3.90
C VAL A 87 4.77 6.73 3.16
N ILE A 88 4.86 6.65 1.84
CA ILE A 88 3.95 5.80 1.06
C ILE A 88 4.71 4.78 0.22
N GLU A 89 4.12 3.60 0.05
CA GLU A 89 4.60 2.55 -0.85
C GLU A 89 3.48 2.16 -1.80
N VAL A 90 3.61 2.51 -3.08
CA VAL A 90 2.74 1.99 -4.14
C VAL A 90 3.30 0.63 -4.52
N CYS A 91 2.70 -0.44 -3.98
CA CYS A 91 3.18 -1.82 -4.14
C CYS A 91 2.76 -2.46 -5.47
N THR A 92 1.72 -1.93 -6.10
CA THR A 92 1.20 -2.45 -7.36
C THR A 92 0.58 -1.32 -8.19
N ASP A 93 0.57 -1.51 -9.51
CA ASP A 93 -0.21 -0.72 -10.45
C ASP A 93 -1.58 -1.35 -10.72
N LYS A 94 -1.99 -2.39 -9.99
CA LYS A 94 -3.28 -3.06 -10.15
C LYS A 94 -4.29 -2.54 -9.13
N TYR A 95 -5.32 -1.85 -9.62
CA TYR A 95 -6.43 -1.35 -8.81
C TYR A 95 -7.65 -2.29 -8.92
N TYR A 96 -8.10 -2.82 -7.79
CA TYR A 96 -9.32 -3.64 -7.70
C TYR A 96 -10.47 -2.85 -7.10
N ALA A 97 -11.63 -2.90 -7.76
CA ALA A 97 -12.82 -2.20 -7.31
C ALA A 97 -14.06 -3.05 -7.41
N ALA A 98 -15.01 -2.82 -6.51
CA ALA A 98 -16.39 -3.25 -6.67
C ALA A 98 -17.31 -2.28 -5.93
N MET A 99 -18.51 -2.04 -6.46
CA MET A 99 -19.53 -1.21 -5.80
C MET A 99 -19.03 0.18 -5.39
N GLY A 100 -18.14 0.78 -6.19
CA GLY A 100 -17.59 2.11 -5.95
C GLY A 100 -16.50 2.19 -4.87
N HIS A 101 -15.99 1.05 -4.38
CA HIS A 101 -14.96 0.99 -3.35
C HIS A 101 -13.70 0.30 -3.85
N ALA A 102 -12.54 0.80 -3.40
CA ALA A 102 -11.27 0.09 -3.54
C ALA A 102 -11.30 -1.15 -2.65
N LEU A 103 -10.92 -2.30 -3.21
CA LEU A 103 -10.80 -3.57 -2.51
C LEU A 103 -9.34 -3.85 -2.19
N ASN A 104 -9.09 -4.60 -1.12
CA ASN A 104 -7.75 -5.00 -0.73
C ASN A 104 -7.49 -6.43 -1.16
N ILE A 105 -6.42 -6.65 -1.92
CA ILE A 105 -6.08 -7.97 -2.48
C ILE A 105 -5.95 -9.05 -1.39
N ASN A 106 -5.37 -8.74 -0.24
CA ASN A 106 -5.20 -9.71 0.84
C ASN A 106 -6.55 -10.11 1.45
N GLU A 107 -7.48 -9.15 1.54
CA GLU A 107 -8.83 -9.45 2.00
C GLU A 107 -9.66 -10.18 0.95
N ILE A 108 -9.51 -9.88 -0.35
CA ILE A 108 -10.12 -10.71 -1.42
C ILE A 108 -9.63 -12.15 -1.30
N HIS A 109 -8.32 -12.36 -1.15
CA HIS A 109 -7.73 -13.69 -1.00
C HIS A 109 -8.26 -14.41 0.24
N ARG A 110 -8.26 -13.73 1.39
CA ARG A 110 -8.74 -14.28 2.66
C ARG A 110 -10.24 -14.59 2.65
N GLN A 111 -11.05 -13.74 2.01
CA GLN A 111 -12.50 -13.85 2.05
C GLN A 111 -13.07 -14.72 0.94
N LEU A 112 -12.46 -14.77 -0.25
CA LEU A 112 -13.04 -15.42 -1.42
C LEU A 112 -12.16 -16.54 -1.95
N VAL A 113 -10.88 -16.27 -2.20
CA VAL A 113 -9.98 -17.20 -2.91
C VAL A 113 -9.63 -18.41 -2.05
N ALA A 114 -8.90 -18.20 -0.95
CA ALA A 114 -8.37 -19.29 -0.13
C ALA A 114 -9.47 -20.22 0.43
N PRO A 115 -10.62 -19.71 0.92
CA PRO A 115 -11.68 -20.59 1.44
C PRO A 115 -12.46 -21.34 0.35
N ALA A 116 -12.42 -20.89 -0.90
CA ALA A 116 -13.02 -21.60 -2.04
C ALA A 116 -12.05 -22.61 -2.70
N GLY A 117 -10.78 -22.62 -2.30
CA GLY A 117 -9.76 -23.51 -2.83
C GLY A 117 -9.57 -23.34 -4.34
N GLU A 118 -9.49 -24.45 -5.07
CA GLU A 118 -9.27 -24.46 -6.53
C GLU A 118 -10.29 -23.61 -7.31
N ALA A 119 -11.56 -23.61 -6.90
CA ALA A 119 -12.57 -22.77 -7.54
C ALA A 119 -12.27 -21.28 -7.35
N GLY A 120 -11.78 -20.91 -6.16
CA GLY A 120 -11.35 -19.55 -5.84
C GLY A 120 -10.15 -19.13 -6.68
N GLU A 121 -9.16 -20.00 -6.83
CA GLU A 121 -7.98 -19.74 -7.67
C GLU A 121 -8.35 -19.56 -9.15
N ALA A 122 -9.25 -20.42 -9.66
CA ALA A 122 -9.74 -20.29 -11.03
C ALA A 122 -10.49 -18.96 -11.25
N TRP A 123 -11.36 -18.57 -10.32
CA TRP A 123 -12.03 -17.27 -10.38
C TRP A 123 -11.03 -16.11 -10.30
N TRP A 124 -10.06 -16.19 -9.39
CA TRP A 124 -9.05 -15.15 -9.22
C TRP A 124 -8.18 -14.99 -10.46
N TYR A 125 -7.86 -16.09 -11.15
CA TYR A 125 -7.11 -16.05 -12.41
C TYR A 125 -7.77 -15.14 -13.46
N ASP A 126 -9.09 -15.25 -13.64
CA ASP A 126 -9.84 -14.40 -14.57
C ASP A 126 -9.93 -12.95 -14.07
N ALA A 127 -10.30 -12.77 -12.80
CA ALA A 127 -10.42 -11.43 -12.20
C ALA A 127 -9.09 -10.66 -12.22
N HIS A 128 -7.97 -11.34 -11.96
CA HIS A 128 -6.62 -10.76 -11.99
C HIS A 128 -6.12 -10.42 -13.39
N ARG A 129 -6.83 -10.87 -14.44
CA ARG A 129 -6.62 -10.48 -15.84
C ARG A 129 -7.63 -9.45 -16.33
N GLY A 130 -8.49 -8.95 -15.44
CA GLY A 130 -9.57 -8.04 -15.77
C GLY A 130 -10.64 -8.67 -16.66
N GLN A 131 -10.75 -10.00 -16.66
CA GLN A 131 -11.78 -10.72 -17.39
C GLN A 131 -12.95 -11.04 -16.45
N PRO A 132 -14.20 -10.90 -16.91
CA PRO A 132 -15.34 -11.38 -16.15
C PRO A 132 -15.27 -12.91 -16.07
N ALA A 133 -15.33 -13.45 -14.85
CA ALA A 133 -15.32 -14.88 -14.64
C ALA A 133 -16.61 -15.52 -15.23
N PRO A 134 -16.52 -16.67 -15.92
CA PRO A 134 -17.68 -17.44 -16.35
C PRO A 134 -18.64 -17.74 -15.19
N LEU A 135 -19.94 -17.75 -15.47
CA LEU A 135 -20.98 -18.02 -14.46
C LEU A 135 -20.75 -19.35 -13.74
N GLU A 136 -20.33 -20.39 -14.46
CA GLU A 136 -20.03 -21.71 -13.92
C GLU A 136 -18.91 -21.67 -12.87
N ILE A 137 -17.88 -20.84 -13.07
CA ILE A 137 -16.79 -20.65 -12.10
C ILE A 137 -17.33 -19.92 -10.87
N ILE A 138 -18.15 -18.88 -11.06
CA ILE A 138 -18.80 -18.15 -9.95
C ILE A 138 -19.66 -19.10 -9.12
N GLU A 139 -20.49 -19.93 -9.75
CA GLU A 139 -21.33 -20.92 -9.07
C GLU A 139 -20.51 -21.94 -8.27
N ARG A 140 -19.37 -22.38 -8.80
CA ARG A 140 -18.43 -23.26 -8.07
C ARG A 140 -17.85 -22.57 -6.84
N VAL A 141 -17.47 -21.30 -6.94
CA VAL A 141 -17.00 -20.51 -5.79
C VAL A 141 -18.12 -20.35 -4.77
N GLU A 142 -19.32 -19.97 -5.18
CA GLU A 142 -20.48 -19.82 -4.30
C GLU A 142 -20.79 -21.14 -3.57
N ALA A 143 -20.78 -22.28 -4.28
CA ALA A 143 -21.01 -23.60 -3.70
C ALA A 143 -19.91 -23.99 -2.70
N ALA A 144 -18.63 -23.70 -2.99
CA ALA A 144 -17.52 -23.98 -2.09
C ALA A 144 -17.61 -23.15 -0.80
N LEU A 145 -17.86 -21.84 -0.92
CA LEU A 145 -17.98 -20.94 0.22
C LEU A 145 -19.19 -21.28 1.10
N SER A 146 -20.31 -21.66 0.48
CA SER A 146 -21.56 -21.99 1.20
C SER A 146 -21.43 -23.19 2.15
N ARG A 147 -20.40 -24.03 1.99
CA ARG A 147 -20.12 -25.15 2.92
C ARG A 147 -19.62 -24.70 4.29
N SER A 148 -19.04 -23.51 4.38
CA SER A 148 -18.39 -23.01 5.60
C SER A 148 -19.01 -21.74 6.15
N ARG A 149 -19.82 -21.03 5.36
CA ARG A 149 -20.48 -19.78 5.78
C ARG A 149 -21.73 -19.49 4.96
N GLN A 150 -22.58 -18.61 5.47
CA GLN A 150 -23.66 -18.02 4.71
C GLN A 150 -23.12 -16.92 3.77
N LEU A 151 -23.44 -17.02 2.48
CA LEU A 151 -23.07 -15.98 1.51
C LEU A 151 -24.06 -14.82 1.54
N THR A 152 -23.54 -13.61 1.69
CA THR A 152 -24.32 -12.37 1.55
C THR A 152 -24.41 -11.94 0.09
N GLU A 153 -25.33 -11.04 -0.22
CA GLU A 153 -25.43 -10.47 -1.57
C GLU A 153 -24.14 -9.74 -1.99
N THR A 154 -23.44 -9.13 -1.04
CA THR A 154 -22.15 -8.49 -1.31
C THR A 154 -21.09 -9.47 -1.77
N HIS A 155 -21.06 -10.70 -1.27
CA HIS A 155 -20.15 -11.73 -1.78
C HIS A 155 -20.44 -12.00 -3.26
N ARG A 156 -21.70 -12.25 -3.59
CA ARG A 156 -22.13 -12.55 -4.97
C ARG A 156 -21.84 -11.40 -5.92
N ARG A 157 -22.11 -10.17 -5.50
CA ARG A 157 -21.80 -8.97 -6.29
C ARG A 157 -20.30 -8.81 -6.52
N ILE A 158 -19.44 -9.02 -5.53
CA ILE A 158 -17.99 -8.95 -5.75
C ILE A 158 -17.53 -10.02 -6.74
N LEU A 159 -18.03 -11.26 -6.64
CA LEU A 159 -17.66 -12.33 -7.58
C LEU A 159 -18.02 -11.98 -9.03
N ARG A 160 -19.08 -11.19 -9.25
CA ARG A 160 -19.59 -10.80 -10.58
C ARG A 160 -19.07 -9.46 -11.09
N GLU A 161 -18.88 -8.50 -10.19
CA GLU A 161 -18.68 -7.08 -10.53
C GLU A 161 -17.26 -6.58 -10.22
N ILE A 162 -16.36 -7.43 -9.70
CA ILE A 162 -14.97 -6.98 -9.46
C ILE A 162 -14.32 -6.54 -10.77
N THR A 163 -13.74 -5.35 -10.77
CA THR A 163 -12.98 -4.82 -11.90
C THR A 163 -11.53 -4.67 -11.53
N LEU A 164 -10.65 -4.93 -12.50
CA LEU A 164 -9.23 -4.61 -12.43
C LEU A 164 -8.91 -3.49 -13.42
N VAL A 165 -8.22 -2.47 -12.94
CA VAL A 165 -7.59 -1.43 -13.78
C VAL A 165 -6.08 -1.47 -13.54
N THR A 166 -5.30 -1.61 -14.60
CA THR A 166 -3.84 -1.42 -14.55
C THR A 166 -3.54 0.07 -14.73
N LEU A 167 -2.94 0.67 -13.72
CA LEU A 167 -2.63 2.08 -13.63
C LEU A 167 -1.39 2.42 -14.49
N SER A 168 -1.50 3.47 -15.28
CA SER A 168 -0.36 4.11 -15.92
C SER A 168 0.40 4.98 -14.92
N SER A 169 1.62 5.42 -15.27
CA SER A 169 2.35 6.41 -14.46
C SER A 169 1.55 7.71 -14.27
N ALA A 170 0.81 8.16 -15.29
CA ALA A 170 -0.06 9.33 -15.18
C ALA A 170 -1.22 9.11 -14.18
N ALA A 171 -1.86 7.93 -14.19
CA ALA A 171 -2.92 7.61 -13.23
C ALA A 171 -2.37 7.51 -11.79
N ILE A 172 -1.17 6.95 -11.61
CA ILE A 172 -0.48 6.96 -10.32
C ILE A 172 -0.18 8.42 -9.90
N ALA A 173 0.31 9.27 -10.80
CA ALA A 173 0.62 10.68 -10.52
C ALA A 173 -0.63 11.48 -10.11
N GLU A 174 -1.78 11.23 -10.73
CA GLU A 174 -3.06 11.79 -10.32
C GLU A 174 -3.42 11.36 -8.90
N GLY A 175 -3.29 10.08 -8.58
CA GLY A 175 -3.50 9.56 -7.23
C GLY A 175 -2.54 10.18 -6.20
N LEU A 176 -1.26 10.33 -6.54
CA LEU A 176 -0.25 10.99 -5.70
C LEU A 176 -0.57 12.47 -5.47
N THR A 177 -1.05 13.18 -6.51
CA THR A 177 -1.52 14.57 -6.39
C THR A 177 -2.71 14.66 -5.44
N ARG A 178 -3.66 13.72 -5.56
CA ARG A 178 -4.81 13.65 -4.65
C ARG A 178 -4.36 13.38 -3.23
N LEU A 179 -3.45 12.42 -2.99
CA LEU A 179 -2.89 12.16 -1.66
C LEU A 179 -2.23 13.40 -1.07
N ARG A 180 -1.43 14.13 -1.86
CA ARG A 180 -0.81 15.40 -1.44
C ARG A 180 -1.84 16.45 -1.01
N SER A 181 -3.02 16.48 -1.64
CA SER A 181 -4.10 17.39 -1.23
C SER A 181 -4.82 16.99 0.07
N LEU A 182 -4.69 15.74 0.50
CA LEU A 182 -5.35 15.20 1.69
C LEU A 182 -4.52 15.31 2.98
N VAL A 183 -3.23 15.65 2.87
CA VAL A 183 -2.30 15.74 4.01
C VAL A 183 -1.53 17.06 3.96
N ALA A 184 -1.22 17.62 5.13
CA ALA A 184 -0.48 18.88 5.23
C ALA A 184 1.05 18.68 5.33
N CYS A 185 1.52 17.43 5.42
CA CYS A 185 2.92 17.11 5.63
C CYS A 185 3.60 16.60 4.34
N PRO A 186 4.95 16.72 4.25
CA PRO A 186 5.70 16.16 3.14
C PRO A 186 5.50 14.65 3.00
N ILE A 187 5.44 14.21 1.74
CA ILE A 187 5.32 12.80 1.36
C ILE A 187 6.67 12.30 0.83
N LEU A 188 7.12 11.15 1.33
CA LEU A 188 8.21 10.36 0.75
C LEU A 188 7.62 9.13 0.07
N VAL A 189 7.89 8.98 -1.22
CA VAL A 189 7.48 7.81 -2.00
C VAL A 189 8.58 6.76 -1.94
N VAL A 190 8.23 5.53 -1.59
CA VAL A 190 9.12 4.36 -1.59
C VAL A 190 8.55 3.37 -2.60
N PRO A 191 9.13 3.22 -3.80
CA PRO A 191 8.68 2.21 -4.75
C PRO A 191 8.98 0.81 -4.21
N HIS A 192 8.44 -0.20 -4.89
CA HIS A 192 8.70 -1.60 -4.56
C HIS A 192 10.22 -1.92 -4.62
N VAL A 193 10.66 -2.96 -3.90
CA VAL A 193 12.03 -3.48 -4.03
C VAL A 193 12.22 -4.25 -5.34
N ALA A 194 13.33 -4.04 -6.06
CA ALA A 194 13.68 -4.86 -7.22
C ALA A 194 14.15 -6.26 -6.78
N VAL A 195 13.91 -7.24 -7.64
CA VAL A 195 14.21 -8.65 -7.35
C VAL A 195 14.95 -9.27 -8.52
N ARG A 196 16.05 -9.95 -8.21
CA ARG A 196 16.79 -10.83 -9.09
C ARG A 196 16.35 -12.27 -8.91
N LEU A 197 16.07 -12.94 -10.02
CA LEU A 197 15.77 -14.37 -10.10
C LEU A 197 17.06 -15.20 -9.99
N ALA A 198 16.92 -16.52 -9.91
CA ALA A 198 18.04 -17.45 -9.76
C ALA A 198 19.03 -17.41 -10.94
N ASP A 199 18.56 -17.02 -12.13
CA ASP A 199 19.39 -16.81 -13.33
C ASP A 199 20.07 -15.42 -13.38
N GLY A 200 19.88 -14.60 -12.35
CA GLY A 200 20.41 -13.24 -12.23
C GLY A 200 19.59 -12.16 -12.93
N SER A 201 18.57 -12.54 -13.72
CA SER A 201 17.67 -11.60 -14.38
C SER A 201 16.78 -10.87 -13.38
N LEU A 202 16.29 -9.67 -13.73
CA LEU A 202 15.32 -8.94 -12.92
C LEU A 202 13.89 -9.37 -13.26
N LEU A 203 13.02 -9.42 -12.26
CA LEU A 203 11.59 -9.64 -12.49
C LEU A 203 10.97 -8.45 -13.22
N GLY A 204 10.77 -8.60 -14.55
CA GLY A 204 10.42 -7.51 -15.47
C GLY A 204 9.22 -6.67 -15.03
N GLU A 205 8.07 -7.31 -14.76
CA GLU A 205 6.85 -6.62 -14.30
C GLU A 205 7.09 -5.73 -13.07
N ARG A 206 7.98 -6.17 -12.17
CA ARG A 206 8.31 -5.43 -10.95
C ARG A 206 9.16 -4.21 -11.24
N ILE A 207 10.11 -4.32 -12.17
CA ILE A 207 10.92 -3.18 -12.62
C ILE A 207 10.04 -2.15 -13.30
N GLU A 208 9.16 -2.58 -14.20
CA GLU A 208 8.22 -1.69 -14.88
C GLU A 208 7.36 -0.91 -13.87
N HIS A 209 6.84 -1.59 -12.85
CA HIS A 209 6.06 -0.95 -11.78
C HIS A 209 6.88 0.06 -10.96
N ILE A 210 8.12 -0.29 -10.60
CA ILE A 210 9.03 0.61 -9.89
C ILE A 210 9.26 1.89 -10.71
N ASP A 211 9.58 1.74 -11.99
CA ASP A 211 9.88 2.88 -12.86
C ASP A 211 8.63 3.74 -13.11
N LYS A 212 7.45 3.13 -13.29
CA LYS A 212 6.16 3.86 -13.32
C LYS A 212 5.94 4.70 -12.07
N THR A 213 6.21 4.13 -10.89
CA THR A 213 6.02 4.81 -9.60
C THR A 213 6.99 5.96 -9.41
N ILE A 214 8.26 5.78 -9.78
CA ILE A 214 9.29 6.83 -9.71
C ILE A 214 8.94 7.97 -10.66
N GLU A 215 8.56 7.66 -11.90
CA GLU A 215 8.15 8.65 -12.89
C GLU A 215 6.90 9.42 -12.41
N ALA A 216 5.91 8.74 -11.86
CA ALA A 216 4.72 9.36 -11.29
C ALA A 216 5.07 10.33 -10.13
N ALA A 217 5.95 9.92 -9.21
CA ALA A 217 6.41 10.77 -8.13
C ALA A 217 7.15 12.02 -8.64
N ARG A 218 7.97 11.87 -9.70
CA ARG A 218 8.67 12.96 -10.36
C ARG A 218 7.71 13.99 -10.97
N GLN A 219 6.65 13.53 -11.64
CA GLN A 219 5.62 14.40 -12.23
C GLN A 219 4.92 15.29 -11.19
N VAL A 220 4.75 14.80 -9.96
CA VAL A 220 4.10 15.54 -8.86
C VAL A 220 5.12 16.35 -8.03
N GLY A 221 6.42 16.15 -8.26
CA GLY A 221 7.49 16.77 -7.48
C GLY A 221 7.61 16.21 -6.06
N LEU A 222 7.33 14.92 -5.87
CA LEU A 222 7.51 14.23 -4.59
C LEU A 222 8.90 13.60 -4.51
N ALA A 223 9.50 13.57 -3.32
CA ALA A 223 10.79 12.90 -3.16
C ALA A 223 10.60 11.37 -3.14
N VAL A 224 11.64 10.69 -3.59
CA VAL A 224 11.67 9.24 -3.76
C VAL A 224 12.86 8.66 -3.00
N LEU A 225 12.63 7.61 -2.23
CA LEU A 225 13.68 6.73 -1.72
C LEU A 225 13.60 5.39 -2.44
N ASP A 226 14.47 5.17 -3.42
CA ASP A 226 14.49 3.95 -4.22
C ASP A 226 15.25 2.81 -3.50
N PRO A 227 14.56 1.71 -3.09
CA PRO A 227 15.21 0.61 -2.40
C PRO A 227 16.27 -0.11 -3.21
N ARG A 228 16.26 -0.02 -4.54
CA ARG A 228 17.27 -0.65 -5.41
C ARG A 228 18.67 -0.26 -4.97
N ARG A 229 18.88 1.01 -4.65
CA ARG A 229 20.20 1.56 -4.31
C ARG A 229 20.86 0.84 -3.13
N PHE A 230 20.13 0.66 -2.03
CA PHE A 230 20.70 0.02 -0.85
C PHE A 230 20.61 -1.51 -0.89
N VAL A 231 19.65 -2.10 -1.62
CA VAL A 231 19.61 -3.55 -1.82
C VAL A 231 20.75 -4.02 -2.74
N GLU A 232 21.08 -3.27 -3.78
CA GLU A 232 22.23 -3.56 -4.65
C GLU A 232 23.56 -3.38 -3.91
N ARG A 233 23.67 -2.32 -3.11
CA ARG A 233 24.85 -2.06 -2.26
C ARG A 233 25.12 -3.21 -1.28
N ASP A 234 24.08 -3.72 -0.64
CA ASP A 234 24.22 -4.65 0.49
C ASP A 234 24.01 -6.12 0.12
N GLY A 235 23.51 -6.39 -1.10
CA GLY A 235 23.24 -7.72 -1.64
C GLY A 235 21.84 -8.24 -1.29
N GLN A 236 21.15 -8.82 -2.29
CA GLN A 236 19.78 -9.34 -2.15
C GLN A 236 19.67 -10.43 -1.07
N GLN A 237 20.67 -11.33 -0.96
CA GLN A 237 20.66 -12.43 0.02
C GLN A 237 20.63 -11.94 1.47
N ARG A 238 21.24 -10.78 1.72
CA ARG A 238 21.23 -10.13 3.02
C ARG A 238 19.97 -9.29 3.21
N ALA A 239 19.53 -8.61 2.16
CA ALA A 239 18.44 -7.65 2.25
C ALA A 239 17.07 -8.31 2.38
N LEU A 240 16.81 -9.38 1.65
CA LEU A 240 15.51 -10.03 1.59
C LEU A 240 15.45 -11.28 2.47
N ALA A 241 14.24 -11.61 2.94
CA ALA A 241 14.01 -12.77 3.78
C ALA A 241 14.33 -14.09 3.05
N GLU A 242 14.44 -15.17 3.82
CA GLU A 242 14.81 -16.50 3.32
C GLU A 242 16.10 -16.51 2.49
N ARG A 243 17.08 -15.69 2.87
CA ARG A 243 18.37 -15.54 2.17
C ARG A 243 18.21 -15.11 0.71
N GLY A 244 17.23 -14.26 0.42
CA GLY A 244 17.04 -13.71 -0.92
C GLY A 244 15.94 -14.36 -1.75
N THR A 245 15.27 -15.41 -1.26
CA THR A 245 14.21 -16.11 -2.00
C THR A 245 12.82 -15.56 -1.71
N ASP A 246 12.60 -14.95 -0.55
CA ASP A 246 11.35 -14.26 -0.25
C ASP A 246 11.39 -12.84 -0.83
N PHE A 247 10.70 -12.69 -1.96
CA PHE A 247 10.58 -11.44 -2.71
C PHE A 247 9.57 -10.47 -2.10
N HIS A 248 8.92 -10.85 -1.01
CA HIS A 248 7.88 -10.08 -0.36
C HIS A 248 8.36 -9.37 0.90
N HIS A 249 9.35 -9.92 1.60
CA HIS A 249 9.80 -9.39 2.89
C HIS A 249 11.29 -9.07 2.92
N TYR A 250 11.65 -8.03 3.67
CA TYR A 250 13.04 -7.82 4.07
C TYR A 250 13.43 -8.85 5.13
N ALA A 251 14.71 -9.20 5.19
CA ALA A 251 15.25 -9.99 6.30
C ALA A 251 15.09 -9.23 7.62
N THR A 252 14.76 -9.94 8.70
CA THR A 252 14.47 -9.35 10.02
C THR A 252 15.62 -8.48 10.54
N ASP A 253 16.86 -8.93 10.38
CA ASP A 253 18.08 -8.22 10.77
C ASP A 253 18.42 -7.04 9.83
N TYR A 254 17.79 -7.00 8.66
CA TYR A 254 17.94 -5.92 7.68
C TYR A 254 16.89 -4.81 7.84
N LEU A 255 15.77 -5.06 8.53
CA LEU A 255 14.73 -4.05 8.81
C LEU A 255 15.30 -2.75 9.42
N PRO A 256 16.25 -2.78 10.40
CA PRO A 256 16.85 -1.57 10.92
C PRO A 256 17.67 -0.78 9.89
N VAL A 257 18.25 -1.45 8.89
CA VAL A 257 19.00 -0.79 7.81
C VAL A 257 18.04 0.01 6.94
N VAL A 258 16.97 -0.64 6.45
CA VAL A 258 15.93 0.02 5.63
C VAL A 258 15.28 1.18 6.39
N GLY A 259 14.98 0.97 7.67
CA GLY A 259 14.37 2.00 8.51
C GLY A 259 15.26 3.25 8.64
N ARG A 260 16.58 3.07 8.78
CA ARG A 260 17.53 4.20 8.81
C ARG A 260 17.58 4.95 7.49
N GLU A 261 17.54 4.26 6.36
CA GLU A 261 17.49 4.91 5.03
C GLU A 261 16.21 5.75 4.88
N ILE A 262 15.05 5.22 5.33
CA ILE A 262 13.78 5.97 5.34
C ILE A 262 13.88 7.20 6.24
N VAL A 263 14.34 7.04 7.49
CA VAL A 263 14.46 8.16 8.45
C VAL A 263 15.42 9.23 7.95
N ARG A 264 16.54 8.83 7.34
CA ARG A 264 17.49 9.75 6.72
C ARG A 264 16.84 10.56 5.61
N ALA A 265 16.17 9.90 4.66
CA ALA A 265 15.48 10.57 3.55
C ALA A 265 14.41 11.57 4.06
N LEU A 266 13.64 11.20 5.10
CA LEU A 266 12.65 12.08 5.72
C LEU A 266 13.26 13.33 6.40
N ARG A 267 14.46 13.19 6.98
CA ARG A 267 15.21 14.31 7.58
C ARG A 267 15.74 15.24 6.51
N GLU A 268 16.31 14.70 5.43
CA GLU A 268 16.84 15.47 4.30
C GLU A 268 15.76 16.28 3.57
N GLN A 269 14.53 15.74 3.43
CA GLN A 269 13.38 16.49 2.92
C GLN A 269 13.04 17.75 3.75
N GLY A 270 13.26 17.71 5.07
CA GLY A 270 12.98 18.85 5.95
C GLY A 270 13.94 20.01 5.77
N ALA A 271 15.22 19.72 5.55
CA ALA A 271 16.27 20.73 5.42
C ALA A 271 16.11 21.61 4.17
N HIS A 272 15.57 21.05 3.08
CA HIS A 272 15.37 21.79 1.84
C HIS A 272 14.11 22.68 1.83
N GLY A 273 13.14 22.42 2.71
CA GLY A 273 11.90 23.21 2.80
C GLY A 273 12.06 24.53 3.55
N GLU A 274 13.00 24.63 4.49
CA GLU A 274 13.21 25.83 5.31
C GLU A 274 14.01 26.94 4.60
N SER A 275 14.74 26.61 3.53
CA SER A 275 15.57 27.57 2.77
C SER A 275 14.78 28.49 1.83
N LEU A 276 13.50 28.21 1.54
CA LEU A 276 12.68 29.00 0.60
C LEU A 276 11.66 29.93 1.29
N GLY A 277 11.62 29.96 2.63
CA GLY A 277 10.65 30.77 3.40
C GLY A 277 11.17 32.11 3.96
N GLY A 278 12.45 32.43 3.78
CA GLY A 278 13.10 33.58 4.42
C GLY A 278 13.42 34.73 3.46
N GLY A 279 12.42 35.42 2.91
CA GLY A 279 12.69 36.54 2.01
C GLY A 279 11.45 37.34 1.61
N GLY A 280 10.81 38.01 2.58
CA GLY A 280 9.59 38.77 2.26
C GLY A 280 8.98 39.57 3.39
N ARG A 281 9.77 40.35 4.13
CA ARG A 281 9.27 41.54 4.84
C ARG A 281 10.19 42.71 4.57
N GLY A 282 10.09 43.23 3.35
CA GLY A 282 10.53 44.58 3.01
C GLY A 282 9.39 45.54 3.29
N THR A 283 9.61 46.40 4.28
CA THR A 283 8.85 47.60 4.61
C THR A 283 8.71 48.53 3.40
N GLN A 284 7.48 48.95 3.10
CA GLN A 284 7.14 50.34 2.74
C GLN A 284 5.78 50.67 3.36
#